data_AF-A0A8T3CXK5-F1
#
_entry.id   AF-A0A8T3CXK5-F1
#
_cell.length_a   1.000
_cell.length_b   1.000
_cell.length_c   1.000
_cell.angle_alpha   90.00
_cell.angle_beta   90.00
_cell.angle_gamma   90.00
#
_symmetry.space_group_name_H-M   'P 1'
#
loop_
_entity.id
_entity.type
_entity.pdbx_description
1 polymer ?
#
loop_
_entity_poly.entity_id
_entity_poly.type
_entity_poly.pdbx_seq_one_letter_code
_entity_poly.pdbx_strand_id
1 'polypeptide(L)'
;MRGICKEEDYAFLDKVDDTKCEVADDGQEEEEWRERREERIRRRQEREQKEAERQRQLEEIKKQKEMQWKNHVAELAAEREAAMKERALRLQDFRNFQRKMLEKEMGLSQGAGCKEIECDGTN
;
A
#
# COMPACT_ATOMS: atom_id res chain seq x y z
N MET A 1 63.87 49.18 -16.23
CA MET A 1 64.67 47.93 -16.24
C MET A 1 64.01 46.97 -15.26
N ARG A 2 63.79 45.71 -15.65
CA ARG A 2 63.12 44.69 -14.82
C ARG A 2 64.04 44.34 -13.65
N GLY A 3 63.56 44.52 -12.42
CA GLY A 3 64.21 43.94 -11.25
C GLY A 3 64.09 42.42 -11.36
N ILE A 4 65.20 41.75 -11.63
CA ILE A 4 65.29 40.30 -11.61
C ILE A 4 65.13 39.88 -10.15
N CYS A 5 64.17 38.99 -9.85
CA CYS A 5 63.98 38.42 -8.52
C CYS A 5 65.31 37.84 -8.01
N LYS A 6 65.63 38.06 -6.74
CA LYS A 6 66.90 37.62 -6.15
C LYS A 6 66.83 36.13 -5.86
N GLU A 7 67.98 35.46 -5.85
CA GLU A 7 68.09 34.03 -5.53
C GLU A 7 67.55 33.71 -4.12
N GLU A 8 67.62 34.68 -3.21
CA GLU A 8 67.02 34.68 -1.87
C GLU A 8 65.49 34.52 -1.89
N ASP A 9 64.83 35.03 -2.93
CA ASP A 9 63.38 34.91 -3.11
C ASP A 9 62.97 33.48 -3.47
N TYR A 10 63.94 32.62 -3.84
CA TYR A 10 63.72 31.21 -4.21
C TYR A 10 64.23 30.22 -3.16
N ALA A 11 64.72 30.68 -2.00
CA ALA A 11 65.19 29.80 -0.92
C ALA A 11 64.12 28.85 -0.36
N PHE A 12 62.84 29.12 -0.64
CA PHE A 12 61.74 28.21 -0.32
C PHE A 12 61.65 27.01 -1.28
N LEU A 13 62.22 27.10 -2.49
CA LEU A 13 62.25 26.00 -3.46
C LEU A 13 63.32 24.95 -3.10
N ASP A 14 64.46 25.37 -2.52
CA ASP A 14 65.48 24.43 -2.02
C ASP A 14 64.90 23.47 -0.96
N LYS A 15 64.01 23.97 -0.10
CA LYS A 15 63.34 23.15 0.93
C LYS A 15 62.28 22.20 0.36
N VAL A 16 61.80 22.46 -0.86
CA VAL A 16 60.83 21.60 -1.56
C VAL A 16 61.52 20.38 -2.16
N ASP A 17 62.79 20.49 -2.55
CA ASP A 17 63.54 19.35 -3.07
C ASP A 17 64.06 18.43 -1.94
N ASP A 18 64.40 18.98 -0.76
CA ASP A 18 64.72 18.18 0.43
C ASP A 18 63.51 17.36 0.94
N THR A 19 62.30 17.90 0.86
CA THR A 19 61.06 17.22 1.27
C THR A 19 60.61 16.12 0.30
N LYS A 20 61.03 16.16 -0.97
CA LYS A 20 60.73 15.10 -1.94
C LYS A 20 61.48 13.79 -1.65
N CYS A 21 62.55 13.81 -0.86
CA CYS A 21 63.29 12.59 -0.49
C CYS A 21 62.62 11.78 0.64
N GLU A 22 61.62 12.31 1.34
CA GLU A 22 60.88 11.61 2.41
C GLU A 22 59.58 10.93 1.92
N VAL A 23 59.28 11.00 0.62
CA VAL A 23 58.03 10.53 -0.04
C VAL A 23 57.91 8.99 -0.11
N ALA A 24 58.73 8.24 0.64
CA ALA A 24 58.66 6.78 0.68
C ALA A 24 57.48 6.23 1.51
N ASP A 25 56.74 7.09 2.24
CA ASP A 25 55.59 6.72 3.09
C ASP A 25 54.21 7.09 2.48
N ASP A 26 54.19 7.81 1.36
CA ASP A 26 52.96 8.29 0.70
C ASP A 26 52.02 7.14 0.27
N GLY A 27 52.57 5.97 -0.05
CA GLY A 27 51.80 4.81 -0.49
C GLY A 27 50.96 4.17 0.63
N GLN A 28 51.47 4.13 1.86
CA GLN A 28 50.71 3.58 3.00
C GLN A 28 49.60 4.55 3.41
N GLU A 29 49.88 5.85 3.41
CA GLU A 29 48.85 6.85 3.70
C GLU A 29 47.73 6.82 2.64
N GLU A 30 48.08 6.74 1.35
CA GLU A 30 47.10 6.64 0.26
C GLU A 30 46.22 5.37 0.36
N GLU A 31 46.80 4.24 0.75
CA GLU A 31 46.09 2.98 0.96
C GLU A 31 45.12 3.08 2.15
N GLU A 32 45.54 3.62 3.29
CA GLU A 32 44.64 3.88 4.43
C GLU A 32 43.52 4.88 4.08
N TRP A 33 43.82 5.90 3.27
CA TRP A 33 42.82 6.86 2.79
C TRP A 33 41.78 6.18 1.88
N ARG A 34 42.22 5.26 1.03
CA ARG A 34 41.37 4.44 0.16
C ARG A 34 40.49 3.49 0.98
N GLU A 35 41.06 2.74 1.92
CA GLU A 35 40.31 1.85 2.81
C GLU A 35 39.24 2.61 3.62
N ARG A 36 39.59 3.76 4.20
CA ARG A 36 38.63 4.63 4.92
C ARG A 36 37.50 5.12 4.00
N ARG A 37 37.79 5.39 2.72
CA ARG A 37 36.77 5.78 1.74
C ARG A 37 35.85 4.62 1.38
N GLU A 38 36.41 3.44 1.12
CA GLU A 38 35.65 2.23 0.83
C GLU A 38 34.76 1.81 2.00
N GLU A 39 35.27 1.89 3.23
CA GLU A 39 34.50 1.59 4.43
C GLU A 39 33.29 2.52 4.57
N ARG A 40 33.47 3.83 4.31
CA ARG A 40 32.36 4.80 4.32
C ARG A 40 31.30 4.48 3.27
N ILE A 41 31.72 4.07 2.07
CA ILE A 41 30.81 3.64 1.00
C ILE A 41 30.05 2.39 1.43
N ARG A 42 30.75 1.38 1.96
CA ARG A 42 30.13 0.15 2.46
C ARG A 42 29.09 0.43 3.55
N ARG A 43 29.41 1.27 4.54
CA ARG A 43 28.46 1.67 5.60
C ARG A 43 27.26 2.45 5.06
N ARG A 44 27.41 3.19 3.96
CA ARG A 44 26.29 3.88 3.31
C ARG A 44 25.39 2.86 2.60
N GLN A 45 25.97 1.96 1.82
CA GLN A 45 25.24 0.89 1.12
C GLN A 45 24.50 -0.03 2.10
N GLU A 46 25.13 -0.42 3.20
CA GLU A 46 24.50 -1.27 4.23
C GLU A 46 23.28 -0.57 4.85
N ARG A 47 23.38 0.74 5.14
CA ARG A 47 22.25 1.52 5.66
C ARG A 47 21.12 1.60 4.64
N GLU A 48 21.44 1.89 3.39
CA GLU A 48 20.46 1.95 2.31
C GLU A 48 19.74 0.61 2.10
N GLN A 49 20.48 -0.50 2.14
CA GLN A 49 19.89 -1.84 2.07
C GLN A 49 18.96 -2.12 3.25
N LYS A 50 19.38 -1.80 4.48
CA LYS A 50 18.54 -1.96 5.68
C LYS A 50 17.29 -1.08 5.65
N GLU A 51 17.39 0.13 5.11
CA GLU A 51 16.24 1.02 4.94
C GLU A 51 15.30 0.51 3.85
N ALA A 52 15.83 0.06 2.71
CA ALA A 52 15.04 -0.55 1.65
C ALA A 52 14.33 -1.83 2.12
N GLU A 53 15.00 -2.65 2.94
CA GLU A 53 14.38 -3.83 3.53
C GLU A 53 13.27 -3.46 4.52
N ARG A 54 13.52 -2.50 5.42
CA ARG A 54 12.48 -1.99 6.33
C ARG A 54 11.29 -1.43 5.56
N GLN A 55 11.52 -0.70 4.49
CA GLN A 55 10.47 -0.15 3.65
C GLN A 55 9.62 -1.26 3.01
N ARG A 56 10.26 -2.30 2.45
CA ARG A 56 9.55 -3.47 1.90
C ARG A 56 8.72 -4.19 2.95
N GLN A 57 9.24 -4.38 4.16
CA GLN A 57 8.50 -4.99 5.26
C GLN A 57 7.28 -4.16 5.65
N LEU A 58 7.41 -2.84 5.75
CA LEU A 58 6.29 -1.94 6.05
C LEU A 58 5.21 -1.97 4.96
N GLU A 59 5.61 -2.01 3.69
CA GLU A 59 4.68 -2.14 2.57
C GLU A 59 3.93 -3.47 2.59
N GLU A 60 4.61 -4.56 2.91
CA GLU A 60 3.98 -5.88 3.02
C GLU A 60 2.98 -5.92 4.17
N ILE A 61 3.36 -5.41 5.35
CA ILE A 61 2.44 -5.31 6.50
C ILE A 61 1.23 -4.44 6.15
N LYS A 62 1.44 -3.34 5.42
CA LYS A 62 0.35 -2.46 4.98
C LYS A 62 -0.61 -3.21 4.04
N LYS A 63 -0.09 -3.93 3.06
CA LYS A 63 -0.90 -4.75 2.13
C LYS A 63 -1.70 -5.82 2.88
N GLN A 64 -1.08 -6.52 3.81
CA GLN A 64 -1.75 -7.54 4.61
C GLN A 64 -2.89 -6.96 5.43
N LYS A 65 -2.67 -5.83 6.12
CA LYS A 65 -3.71 -5.13 6.88
C LYS A 65 -4.84 -4.62 5.98
N GLU A 66 -4.51 -4.09 4.80
CA GLU A 66 -5.50 -3.64 3.83
C GLU A 66 -6.36 -4.82 3.34
N MET A 67 -5.76 -5.97 3.06
CA MET A 67 -6.48 -7.18 2.65
C MET A 67 -7.37 -7.71 3.78
N GLN A 68 -6.85 -7.77 5.01
CA GLN A 68 -7.64 -8.13 6.20
C GLN A 68 -8.84 -7.21 6.39
N TRP A 69 -8.64 -5.89 6.23
CA TRP A 69 -9.72 -4.91 6.32
C TRP A 69 -10.76 -5.11 5.22
N LYS A 70 -10.33 -5.30 3.96
CA LYS A 70 -11.25 -5.60 2.84
C LYS A 70 -12.08 -6.85 3.11
N ASN A 71 -11.44 -7.93 3.56
CA ASN A 71 -12.13 -9.18 3.88
C ASN A 71 -13.14 -8.98 5.00
N HIS A 72 -12.73 -8.32 6.09
CA HIS A 72 -13.63 -8.05 7.22
C HIS A 72 -14.84 -7.21 6.82
N VAL A 73 -14.65 -6.19 5.99
CA VAL A 73 -15.76 -5.38 5.46
C VAL A 73 -16.67 -6.22 4.56
N ALA A 74 -16.12 -7.09 3.72
CA ALA A 74 -16.89 -7.99 2.87
C ALA A 74 -17.70 -9.00 3.69
N GLU A 75 -17.13 -9.58 4.74
CA GLU A 75 -17.81 -10.48 5.69
C GLU A 75 -18.99 -9.77 6.36
N LEU A 76 -18.78 -8.58 6.92
CA LEU A 76 -19.84 -7.79 7.55
C LEU A 76 -20.96 -7.43 6.55
N ALA A 77 -20.61 -7.11 5.30
CA ALA A 77 -21.59 -6.83 4.27
C ALA A 77 -22.41 -8.08 3.93
N ALA A 78 -21.75 -9.24 3.78
CA ALA A 78 -22.40 -10.52 3.49
C ALA A 78 -23.34 -10.95 4.63
N GLU A 79 -22.92 -10.80 5.89
CA GLU A 79 -23.77 -11.08 7.07
C GLU A 79 -25.03 -10.20 7.09
N ARG A 80 -24.86 -8.89 6.85
CA ARG A 80 -25.99 -7.95 6.78
C ARG A 80 -26.94 -8.28 5.64
N GLU A 81 -26.39 -8.62 4.47
CA GLU A 81 -27.19 -9.01 3.31
C GLU A 81 -27.97 -10.31 3.58
N ALA A 82 -27.32 -11.32 4.18
CA ALA A 82 -27.95 -12.59 4.54
C ALA A 82 -29.12 -12.38 5.52
N ALA A 83 -28.92 -11.57 6.57
CA ALA A 83 -29.98 -11.27 7.54
C ALA A 83 -31.18 -10.54 6.89
N MET A 84 -30.92 -9.61 5.96
CA MET A 84 -31.97 -8.90 5.24
C MET A 84 -32.72 -9.81 4.27
N LYS A 85 -32.03 -10.70 3.56
CA LYS A 85 -32.64 -11.71 2.69
C LYS A 85 -33.52 -12.67 3.49
N GLU A 86 -33.02 -13.18 4.61
CA GLU A 86 -33.78 -14.06 5.50
C GLU A 86 -35.05 -13.37 6.02
N ARG A 87 -34.95 -12.10 6.44
CA ARG A 87 -36.10 -11.30 6.84
C ARG A 87 -37.10 -11.12 5.70
N ALA A 88 -36.64 -10.83 4.49
CA ALA A 88 -37.50 -10.67 3.32
C ALA A 88 -38.25 -11.97 2.99
N LEU A 89 -37.57 -13.12 3.05
CA LEU A 89 -38.19 -14.43 2.86
C LEU A 89 -39.27 -14.70 3.91
N ARG A 90 -38.99 -14.47 5.20
CA ARG A 90 -39.99 -14.62 6.27
C ARG A 90 -41.23 -13.75 6.04
N LEU A 91 -41.04 -12.51 5.60
CA LEU A 91 -42.15 -11.60 5.29
C LEU A 91 -42.96 -12.07 4.07
N GLN A 92 -42.28 -12.61 3.06
CA GLN A 92 -42.93 -13.20 1.90
C GLN A 92 -43.77 -14.41 2.29
N ASP A 93 -43.23 -15.31 3.11
CA ASP A 93 -43.92 -16.50 3.62
C ASP A 93 -45.13 -16.11 4.47
N PHE A 94 -44.98 -15.11 5.33
CA PHE A 94 -46.10 -14.61 6.13
C PHE A 94 -47.21 -14.01 5.25
N ARG A 95 -46.87 -13.24 4.23
CA ARG A 95 -47.86 -12.71 3.25
C ARG A 95 -48.53 -13.83 2.46
N ASN A 96 -47.77 -14.85 2.05
CA ASN A 96 -48.31 -16.05 1.40
C ASN A 96 -49.31 -16.77 2.31
N PHE A 97 -48.97 -16.91 3.59
CA PHE A 97 -49.85 -17.50 4.59
C PHE A 97 -51.13 -16.69 4.77
N GLN A 98 -51.04 -15.37 4.90
CA GLN A 98 -52.21 -14.49 5.00
C GLN A 98 -53.14 -14.63 3.79
N ARG A 99 -52.58 -14.66 2.56
CA ARG A 99 -53.38 -14.89 1.35
C ARG A 99 -54.13 -16.23 1.40
N LYS A 100 -53.44 -17.32 1.72
CA LYS A 100 -54.04 -18.66 1.82
C LYS A 100 -55.12 -18.73 2.90
N MET A 101 -54.91 -18.06 4.05
CA MET A 101 -55.91 -17.99 5.12
C MET A 101 -57.16 -17.25 4.68
N LEU A 102 -57.01 -16.10 4.01
CA LEU A 102 -58.13 -15.34 3.46
C LEU A 102 -58.88 -16.13 2.38
N GLU A 103 -58.16 -16.79 1.47
CA GLU A 103 -58.77 -17.69 0.46
C GLU A 103 -59.59 -18.80 1.13
N LYS A 104 -59.09 -19.37 2.23
CA LYS A 104 -59.77 -20.41 2.99
C LYS A 104 -61.00 -19.88 3.76
N GLU A 105 -60.91 -18.73 4.42
CA GLU A 105 -62.01 -18.12 5.16
C GLU A 105 -63.13 -17.61 4.24
N MET A 106 -62.78 -17.09 3.07
CA MET A 106 -63.73 -16.62 2.06
C MET A 106 -64.34 -17.77 1.23
N GLY A 107 -63.94 -19.03 1.48
CA GLY A 107 -64.40 -20.19 0.70
C GLY A 107 -63.96 -20.16 -0.77
N LEU A 108 -62.96 -19.34 -1.11
CA LEU A 108 -62.45 -19.14 -2.46
C LEU A 108 -61.40 -20.20 -2.84
N SER A 109 -61.59 -21.45 -2.40
CA SER A 109 -60.81 -22.56 -2.95
C SER A 109 -61.23 -22.73 -4.41
N GLN A 110 -60.33 -22.33 -5.33
CA GLN A 110 -60.42 -22.43 -6.79
C GLN A 110 -61.61 -23.24 -7.31
N GLY A 111 -62.64 -22.54 -7.78
CA GLY A 111 -63.78 -23.16 -8.45
C GLY A 111 -65.11 -22.43 -8.39
N ALA A 112 -65.17 -21.10 -8.49
CA ALA A 112 -66.42 -20.40 -8.79
C ALA A 112 -66.12 -19.14 -9.61
N GLY A 113 -66.82 -19.02 -10.73
CA GLY A 113 -66.38 -18.23 -11.88
C GLY A 113 -66.30 -16.74 -11.62
N CYS A 114 -65.20 -16.15 -12.10
CA CYS A 114 -65.22 -14.78 -12.56
C CYS A 114 -66.05 -14.77 -13.84
N LYS A 115 -67.38 -14.66 -13.71
CA LYS A 115 -68.21 -14.19 -14.81
C LYS A 115 -67.85 -12.72 -14.98
N GLU A 116 -67.36 -12.38 -16.17
CA GLU A 116 -67.31 -11.00 -16.63
C GLU A 116 -68.67 -10.36 -16.35
N ILE A 117 -68.66 -9.32 -15.52
CA ILE A 117 -69.78 -8.41 -15.43
C ILE A 117 -69.63 -7.50 -16.65
N GLU A 118 -70.32 -7.85 -17.73
CA GLU A 118 -70.62 -6.90 -18.80
C GLU A 118 -71.39 -5.73 -18.16
N CYS A 119 -70.71 -4.60 -18.02
CA CYS A 119 -71.38 -3.33 -17.74
C CYS A 119 -71.97 -2.84 -19.06
N ASP A 120 -73.23 -3.20 -19.33
CA ASP A 120 -74.04 -2.57 -20.35
C ASP A 120 -74.22 -1.09 -20.02
N GLY A 121 -73.45 -0.25 -20.72
CA GLY A 121 -73.64 1.19 -20.77
C GLY A 121 -74.97 1.49 -21.46
N THR A 122 -75.99 1.81 -20.67
CA THR A 122 -77.29 2.26 -21.14
C THR A 122 -77.40 3.78 -21.02
N ASN A 123 -77.50 4.40 -22.21
CA ASN A 123 -77.97 5.73 -22.62
C ASN A 123 -77.97 6.90 -21.61
#